data_AF-A0A2T4I744-F1
#
_entry.id   AF-A0A2T4I744-F1
#
_cell.length_a   1.000
_cell.length_b   1.000
_cell.length_c   1.000
_cell.angle_alpha   90.00
_cell.angle_beta   90.00
_cell.angle_gamma   90.00
#
_symmetry.space_group_name_H-M   'P 1'
#
loop_
_entity.id
_entity.type
_entity.pdbx_description
1 polymer ?
#
loop_
_entity_poly.entity_id
_entity_poly.type
_entity_poly.pdbx_seq_one_letter_code
_entity_poly.pdbx_strand_id
1 'polypeptide(L)'
;MPVNAADHSLIERLAQHLRRPVPKIVRTNARLHLLDWLGCVAGARSSEIARIQSAMAGAGPVDRAAWLGNVLEMDDVHRTAILHPGPVAWPAALGIGGDAVDDGLENALDAAVRGYEAMITIGAMFDGRHYAHWHNTATAGGFGAAAAAASRLGADIGQTVAALGLAGSVAGGLWQMRHEPVMAKQWHLAHAVATGTAAARYAMAGVTGPRYVLEGPQGLFAATCAAPGEIVLADAWRIGEVSFKPWGACRHAHPAIDAALLLKAEGGLSGPVTLATYRDALVFCDRPTPRTVQEAKFSIQHAVAIVMERGIPRLQDFEPDAIAALADARAAVSVIEAPDMTGAYPAHFGARITSAGGEVTLIDTLGDPERPLDGAGVIAKARELMAWGGIDAGAIDEAIGIALEGNRVSDITDLLDRWL
;
A
#
# COMPACT_ATOMS: atom_id res chain seq x y z
N MET A 1 -40.87 3.95 -9.77
CA MET A 1 -40.93 4.19 -8.32
C MET A 1 -39.49 4.34 -7.82
N PRO A 2 -39.16 5.29 -6.95
CA PRO A 2 -37.80 5.33 -6.40
C PRO A 2 -37.61 4.07 -5.55
N VAL A 3 -36.66 3.22 -5.93
CA VAL A 3 -36.26 2.05 -5.15
C VAL A 3 -35.63 2.57 -3.86
N ASN A 4 -36.07 2.06 -2.72
CA ASN A 4 -35.60 2.50 -1.41
C ASN A 4 -34.10 2.14 -1.28
N ALA A 5 -33.28 3.02 -0.72
CA ALA A 5 -31.85 2.75 -0.53
C ALA A 5 -31.59 1.49 0.34
N ALA A 6 -32.59 1.05 1.12
CA ALA A 6 -32.59 -0.19 1.88
C ALA A 6 -32.67 -1.48 1.03
N ASP A 7 -33.02 -1.38 -0.27
CA ASP A 7 -33.17 -2.54 -1.16
C ASP A 7 -31.90 -2.85 -1.97
N HIS A 8 -30.90 -1.97 -1.92
CA HIS A 8 -29.63 -2.14 -2.65
C HIS A 8 -28.58 -2.85 -1.78
N SER A 9 -27.86 -3.78 -2.39
CA SER A 9 -26.69 -4.40 -1.78
C SER A 9 -25.57 -3.39 -1.52
N LEU A 10 -24.62 -3.75 -0.67
CA LEU A 10 -23.45 -2.91 -0.36
C LEU A 10 -22.64 -2.57 -1.61
N ILE A 11 -22.44 -3.54 -2.51
CA ILE A 11 -21.70 -3.28 -3.75
C ILE A 11 -22.52 -2.53 -4.80
N GLU A 12 -23.86 -2.61 -4.78
CA GLU A 12 -24.74 -1.75 -5.59
C GLU A 12 -24.61 -0.28 -5.14
N ARG A 13 -24.61 -0.03 -3.83
CA ARG A 13 -24.38 1.30 -3.23
C ARG A 13 -22.99 1.83 -3.57
N LEU A 14 -21.95 0.99 -3.44
CA LEU A 14 -20.59 1.35 -3.79
C LEU A 14 -20.44 1.65 -5.29
N ALA A 15 -20.99 0.82 -6.17
CA ALA A 15 -20.94 1.06 -7.62
C ALA A 15 -21.60 2.39 -8.02
N GLN A 16 -22.71 2.76 -7.38
CA GLN A 16 -23.34 4.07 -7.56
C GLN A 16 -22.42 5.21 -7.08
N HIS A 17 -21.83 5.06 -5.89
CA HIS A 17 -20.91 6.05 -5.32
C HIS A 17 -19.70 6.29 -6.20
N LEU A 18 -19.10 5.22 -6.72
CA LEU A 18 -17.91 5.30 -7.56
C LEU A 18 -18.14 6.16 -8.80
N ARG A 19 -19.37 6.31 -9.33
CA ARG A 19 -19.66 7.11 -10.54
C ARG A 19 -19.41 8.61 -10.39
N ARG A 20 -19.30 9.13 -9.17
CA ARG A 20 -19.05 10.55 -8.92
C ARG A 20 -17.80 11.05 -9.68
N PRO A 21 -17.80 12.31 -10.15
CA PRO A 21 -16.65 12.85 -10.86
C PRO A 21 -15.41 12.91 -9.96
N VAL A 22 -14.24 12.63 -10.53
CA VAL A 22 -12.96 12.78 -9.84
C VAL A 22 -12.47 14.21 -10.08
N PRO A 23 -12.35 15.05 -9.03
CA PRO A 23 -11.88 16.43 -9.19
C PRO A 23 -10.41 16.50 -9.65
N LYS A 24 -10.05 17.56 -10.37
CA LYS A 24 -8.66 17.81 -10.83
C LYS A 24 -7.63 17.75 -9.69
N ILE A 25 -7.98 18.27 -8.51
CA ILE A 25 -7.09 18.24 -7.34
C ILE A 25 -6.81 16.80 -6.87
N VAL A 26 -7.81 15.92 -6.96
CA VAL A 26 -7.65 14.50 -6.61
C VAL A 26 -6.75 13.79 -7.62
N ARG A 27 -6.87 14.09 -8.91
CA ARG A 27 -5.93 13.57 -9.93
C ARG A 27 -4.51 14.07 -9.74
N THR A 28 -4.35 15.34 -9.35
CA THR A 28 -3.04 15.92 -9.04
C THR A 28 -2.39 15.15 -7.88
N ASN A 29 -3.15 14.83 -6.84
CA ASN A 29 -2.67 13.98 -5.76
C ASN A 29 -2.39 12.53 -6.24
N ALA A 30 -3.27 11.96 -7.06
CA ALA A 30 -3.12 10.61 -7.58
C ALA A 30 -1.81 10.43 -8.37
N ARG A 31 -1.29 11.47 -9.02
CA ARG A 31 0.03 11.43 -9.68
C ARG A 31 1.19 11.21 -8.71
N LEU A 32 1.10 11.72 -7.48
CA LEU A 32 2.09 11.45 -6.45
C LEU A 32 2.05 9.96 -6.03
N HIS A 33 0.84 9.39 -5.90
CA HIS A 33 0.68 7.96 -5.63
C HIS A 33 1.17 7.08 -6.78
N LEU A 34 0.96 7.49 -8.04
CA LEU A 34 1.53 6.81 -9.21
C LEU A 34 3.06 6.83 -9.17
N LEU A 35 3.65 8.00 -8.90
CA LEU A 35 5.10 8.15 -8.78
C LEU A 35 5.66 7.31 -7.63
N ASP A 36 4.97 7.26 -6.50
CA ASP A 36 5.34 6.44 -5.34
C ASP A 36 5.40 4.95 -5.70
N TRP A 37 4.37 4.44 -6.38
CA TRP A 37 4.31 3.06 -6.86
C TRP A 37 5.40 2.77 -7.90
N LEU A 38 5.63 3.66 -8.87
CA LEU A 38 6.71 3.52 -9.85
C LEU A 38 8.08 3.45 -9.19
N GLY A 39 8.33 4.29 -8.17
CA GLY A 39 9.54 4.24 -7.36
C GLY A 39 9.71 2.85 -6.73
N CYS A 40 8.66 2.31 -6.12
CA CYS A 40 8.70 0.98 -5.49
C CYS A 40 8.97 -0.15 -6.50
N VAL A 41 8.34 -0.11 -7.66
CA VAL A 41 8.57 -1.08 -8.75
C VAL A 41 10.03 -1.01 -9.23
N ALA A 42 10.51 0.19 -9.54
CA ALA A 42 11.88 0.42 -9.99
C ALA A 42 12.92 -0.05 -8.96
N GLY A 43 12.73 0.29 -7.68
CA GLY A 43 13.63 -0.12 -6.62
C GLY A 43 13.66 -1.64 -6.39
N ALA A 44 12.61 -2.35 -6.76
CA ALA A 44 12.50 -3.80 -6.61
C ALA A 44 13.05 -4.60 -7.80
N ARG A 45 13.55 -3.95 -8.87
CA ARG A 45 13.91 -4.65 -10.12
C ARG A 45 15.09 -5.63 -10.01
N SER A 46 15.93 -5.49 -8.99
CA SER A 46 17.03 -6.42 -8.69
C SER A 46 16.64 -7.55 -7.72
N SER A 47 15.38 -7.58 -7.26
CA SER A 47 14.86 -8.60 -6.35
C SER A 47 14.78 -9.98 -7.00
N GLU A 48 14.68 -11.02 -6.17
CA GLU A 48 14.52 -12.39 -6.64
C GLU A 48 13.23 -12.57 -7.45
N ILE A 49 12.12 -11.98 -7.00
CA ILE A 49 10.83 -12.07 -7.70
C ILE A 49 10.88 -11.36 -9.06
N ALA A 50 11.61 -10.25 -9.20
CA ALA A 50 11.80 -9.58 -10.49
C ALA A 50 12.55 -10.46 -11.50
N ARG A 51 13.60 -11.17 -11.06
CA ARG A 51 14.30 -12.16 -11.89
C ARG A 51 13.40 -13.32 -12.33
N ILE A 52 12.52 -13.79 -11.44
CA ILE A 52 11.56 -14.85 -11.77
C ILE A 52 10.55 -14.34 -12.82
N GLN A 53 9.98 -13.14 -12.60
CA GLN A 53 8.97 -12.57 -13.51
C GLN A 53 9.54 -12.23 -14.90
N SER A 54 10.77 -11.73 -15.00
CA SER A 54 11.42 -11.46 -16.29
C SER A 54 11.68 -12.74 -17.12
N ALA A 55 11.83 -13.89 -16.46
CA ALA A 55 11.98 -15.18 -17.13
C ALA A 55 10.65 -15.82 -17.57
N MET A 56 9.51 -15.30 -17.09
CA MET A 56 8.19 -15.83 -17.45
C MET A 56 7.71 -15.28 -18.79
N ALA A 57 7.39 -16.18 -19.72
CA ALA A 57 6.80 -15.80 -21.01
C ALA A 57 5.34 -15.34 -20.85
N GLY A 58 4.92 -14.38 -21.68
CA GLY A 58 3.52 -13.98 -21.84
C GLY A 58 3.00 -12.93 -20.83
N ALA A 59 3.80 -12.52 -19.85
CA ALA A 59 3.47 -11.41 -18.97
C ALA A 59 3.96 -10.08 -19.56
N GLY A 60 3.05 -9.10 -19.68
CA GLY A 60 3.38 -7.74 -20.09
C GLY A 60 4.08 -6.95 -18.96
N PRO A 61 4.61 -5.75 -19.26
CA PRO A 61 5.34 -4.95 -18.27
C PRO A 61 4.50 -4.58 -17.05
N VAL A 62 3.19 -4.31 -17.23
CA VAL A 62 2.27 -4.02 -16.11
C VAL A 62 2.03 -5.26 -15.25
N ASP A 63 1.89 -6.44 -15.86
CA ASP A 63 1.70 -7.71 -15.13
C ASP A 63 2.94 -8.02 -14.28
N ARG A 64 4.15 -7.79 -14.82
CA ARG A 64 5.40 -7.90 -14.06
C ARG A 64 5.44 -6.91 -12.92
N ALA A 65 5.08 -5.64 -13.16
CA ALA A 65 5.07 -4.59 -12.15
C ALA A 65 4.13 -4.88 -10.97
N ALA A 66 3.02 -5.60 -11.20
CA ALA A 66 2.07 -6.00 -10.15
C ALA A 66 2.69 -6.88 -9.05
N TRP A 67 3.82 -7.55 -9.33
CA TRP A 67 4.57 -8.32 -8.35
C TRP A 67 5.57 -7.51 -7.53
N LEU A 68 5.92 -6.30 -7.98
CA LEU A 68 7.09 -5.58 -7.51
C LEU A 68 6.75 -4.42 -6.58
N GLY A 69 5.54 -3.86 -6.72
CA GLY A 69 5.13 -2.63 -6.05
C GLY A 69 5.23 -2.65 -4.52
N ASN A 70 5.21 -3.82 -3.86
CA ASN A 70 5.29 -3.92 -2.40
C ASN A 70 6.55 -4.64 -1.85
N VAL A 71 7.51 -4.99 -2.70
CA VAL A 71 8.69 -5.80 -2.31
C VAL A 71 9.54 -5.09 -1.26
N LEU A 72 9.68 -3.77 -1.39
CA LEU A 72 10.54 -2.99 -0.51
C LEU A 72 9.91 -2.62 0.83
N GLU A 73 8.62 -2.94 1.04
CA GLU A 73 7.82 -2.43 2.17
C GLU A 73 7.81 -0.90 2.21
N MET A 74 7.79 -0.24 1.05
CA MET A 74 7.74 1.22 0.94
C MET A 74 6.52 1.71 0.16
N ASP A 75 5.64 0.81 -0.27
CA ASP A 75 4.36 1.14 -0.85
C ASP A 75 3.44 1.90 0.12
N ASP A 76 2.48 2.60 -0.46
CA ASP A 76 1.47 3.32 0.29
C ASP A 76 0.57 2.40 1.12
N VAL A 77 -0.06 2.96 2.16
CA VAL A 77 -0.85 2.18 3.13
C VAL A 77 -2.03 2.98 3.64
N HIS A 78 -3.22 2.36 3.69
CA HIS A 78 -4.37 2.93 4.39
C HIS A 78 -4.48 2.33 5.79
N ARG A 79 -4.22 3.15 6.84
CA ARG A 79 -4.10 2.68 8.22
C ARG A 79 -5.36 1.96 8.72
N THR A 80 -6.54 2.59 8.57
CA THR A 80 -7.79 2.03 9.09
C THR A 80 -8.23 0.74 8.40
N ALA A 81 -7.95 0.62 7.09
CA ALA A 81 -8.31 -0.56 6.31
C ALA A 81 -7.21 -1.64 6.31
N ILE A 82 -6.05 -1.32 6.90
CA ILE A 82 -4.87 -2.18 7.05
C ILE A 82 -4.48 -2.84 5.71
N LEU A 83 -4.38 -2.02 4.65
CA LEU A 83 -4.12 -2.51 3.29
C LEU A 83 -3.26 -1.54 2.46
N HIS A 84 -2.73 -2.06 1.35
CA HIS A 84 -1.83 -1.37 0.43
C HIS A 84 -2.50 -1.16 -0.94
N PRO A 85 -3.14 -0.01 -1.18
CA PRO A 85 -4.00 0.18 -2.35
C PRO A 85 -3.22 0.41 -3.66
N GLY A 86 -2.10 1.14 -3.63
CA GLY A 86 -1.36 1.52 -4.83
C GLY A 86 -0.87 0.32 -5.64
N PRO A 87 -0.18 -0.65 -5.03
CA PRO A 87 0.28 -1.86 -5.72
C PRO A 87 -0.80 -2.71 -6.38
N VAL A 88 -2.09 -2.43 -6.14
CA VAL A 88 -3.22 -3.10 -6.79
C VAL A 88 -3.92 -2.18 -7.79
N ALA A 89 -4.23 -0.94 -7.40
CA ALA A 89 -5.01 -0.03 -8.23
C ALA A 89 -4.24 0.47 -9.46
N TRP A 90 -2.94 0.75 -9.33
CA TRP A 90 -2.11 1.23 -10.45
C TRP A 90 -1.98 0.20 -11.58
N PRO A 91 -1.54 -1.05 -11.33
CA PRO A 91 -1.45 -2.02 -12.40
C PRO A 91 -2.82 -2.37 -13.00
N ALA A 92 -3.91 -2.36 -12.22
CA ALA A 92 -5.26 -2.56 -12.77
C ALA A 92 -5.71 -1.41 -13.67
N ALA A 93 -5.40 -0.16 -13.31
CA ALA A 93 -5.75 1.02 -14.10
C ALA A 93 -4.93 1.14 -15.40
N LEU A 94 -3.64 0.78 -15.34
CA LEU A 94 -2.70 0.84 -16.46
C LEU A 94 -2.78 -0.38 -17.39
N GLY A 95 -3.15 -1.55 -16.86
CA GLY A 95 -3.22 -2.82 -17.59
C GLY A 95 -4.47 -3.01 -18.45
N ILE A 96 -5.41 -2.07 -18.37
CA ILE A 96 -6.54 -1.96 -19.30
C ILE A 96 -6.25 -0.80 -20.26
N GLY A 97 -6.23 -1.08 -21.56
CA GLY A 97 -5.97 -0.10 -22.61
C GLY A 97 -5.25 -0.73 -23.80
N GLY A 98 -5.37 -0.13 -24.98
CA GLY A 98 -4.69 -0.55 -26.20
C GLY A 98 -4.83 0.50 -27.28
N ASP A 99 -3.69 0.99 -27.79
CA ASP A 99 -3.35 1.82 -28.97
C ASP A 99 -4.30 2.93 -29.47
N ALA A 100 -5.43 3.20 -28.80
CA ALA A 100 -6.30 4.32 -29.13
C ALA A 100 -5.63 5.61 -28.64
N VAL A 101 -5.45 6.55 -29.58
CA VAL A 101 -4.84 7.88 -29.38
C VAL A 101 -5.51 8.69 -28.25
N ASP A 102 -6.72 8.31 -27.84
CA ASP A 102 -7.54 8.99 -26.81
C ASP A 102 -7.54 8.30 -25.43
N ASP A 103 -6.69 7.29 -25.20
CA ASP A 103 -6.63 6.56 -23.92
C ASP A 103 -5.76 7.26 -22.85
N GLY A 104 -6.04 8.56 -22.64
CA GLY A 104 -5.19 9.46 -21.86
C GLY A 104 -5.00 9.05 -20.39
N LEU A 105 -3.86 9.42 -19.82
CA LEU A 105 -3.47 9.14 -18.43
C LEU A 105 -4.52 9.63 -17.41
N GLU A 106 -5.27 10.69 -17.71
CA GLU A 106 -6.37 11.17 -16.86
C GLU A 106 -7.44 10.09 -16.61
N ASN A 107 -7.77 9.27 -17.61
CA ASN A 107 -8.73 8.18 -17.46
C ASN A 107 -8.16 7.06 -16.56
N ALA A 108 -6.85 6.81 -16.63
CA ALA A 108 -6.16 5.88 -15.75
C ALA A 108 -6.05 6.42 -14.31
N LEU A 109 -5.85 7.73 -14.12
CA LEU A 109 -5.90 8.37 -12.80
C LEU A 109 -7.30 8.24 -12.20
N ASP A 110 -8.36 8.50 -12.96
CA ASP A 110 -9.75 8.36 -12.48
C ASP A 110 -10.07 6.91 -12.10
N ALA A 111 -9.60 5.95 -12.90
CA ALA A 111 -9.75 4.53 -12.60
C ALA A 111 -9.00 4.11 -11.34
N ALA A 112 -7.74 4.53 -11.18
CA ALA A 112 -6.95 4.25 -9.99
C ALA A 112 -7.64 4.82 -8.73
N VAL A 113 -8.10 6.08 -8.77
CA VAL A 113 -8.84 6.71 -7.66
C VAL A 113 -10.07 5.90 -7.27
N ARG A 114 -10.82 5.38 -8.24
CA ARG A 114 -11.98 4.50 -8.00
C ARG A 114 -11.57 3.14 -7.42
N GLY A 115 -10.43 2.60 -7.85
CA GLY A 115 -9.85 1.38 -7.28
C GLY A 115 -9.46 1.55 -5.82
N TYR A 116 -8.79 2.65 -5.48
CA TYR A 116 -8.50 3.05 -4.10
C TYR A 116 -9.79 3.14 -3.27
N GLU A 117 -10.78 3.88 -3.77
CA GLU A 117 -12.06 4.07 -3.09
C GLU A 117 -12.75 2.73 -2.78
N ALA A 118 -12.86 1.85 -3.77
CA ALA A 118 -13.54 0.56 -3.61
C ALA A 118 -12.81 -0.35 -2.62
N MET A 119 -11.49 -0.48 -2.80
CA MET A 119 -10.63 -1.31 -1.96
C MET A 119 -10.64 -0.84 -0.50
N ILE A 120 -10.47 0.46 -0.27
CA ILE A 120 -10.44 1.02 1.08
C ILE A 120 -11.82 0.95 1.73
N THR A 121 -12.90 1.27 1.00
CA THR A 121 -14.27 1.21 1.55
C THR A 121 -14.62 -0.19 2.03
N ILE A 122 -14.33 -1.23 1.23
CA ILE A 122 -14.60 -2.62 1.62
C ILE A 122 -13.63 -3.06 2.73
N GLY A 123 -12.34 -2.74 2.58
CA GLY A 123 -11.33 -3.10 3.56
C GLY A 123 -11.59 -2.54 4.96
N ALA A 124 -12.14 -1.31 5.06
CA ALA A 124 -12.50 -0.68 6.32
C ALA A 124 -13.70 -1.33 7.03
N MET A 125 -14.45 -2.20 6.35
CA MET A 125 -15.55 -2.97 6.94
C MET A 125 -15.08 -4.31 7.51
N PHE A 126 -13.86 -4.77 7.22
CA PHE A 126 -13.31 -5.97 7.84
C PHE A 126 -12.98 -5.71 9.31
N ASP A 127 -13.22 -6.71 10.16
CA ASP A 127 -12.95 -6.66 11.59
C ASP A 127 -11.68 -7.44 11.96
N GLY A 128 -11.36 -7.44 13.26
CA GLY A 128 -10.20 -8.17 13.77
C GLY A 128 -10.25 -9.68 13.53
N ARG A 129 -11.44 -10.29 13.36
CA ARG A 129 -11.56 -11.72 13.06
C ARG A 129 -11.08 -12.02 11.65
N HIS A 130 -11.42 -11.17 10.68
CA HIS A 130 -10.90 -11.28 9.32
C HIS A 130 -9.37 -11.12 9.33
N TYR A 131 -8.87 -10.02 9.91
CA TYR A 131 -7.45 -9.70 9.88
C TYR A 131 -6.57 -10.74 10.61
N ALA A 132 -7.11 -11.47 11.59
CA ALA A 132 -6.39 -12.55 12.27
C ALA A 132 -5.95 -13.70 11.33
N HIS A 133 -6.65 -13.90 10.21
CA HIS A 133 -6.38 -15.01 9.29
C HIS A 133 -6.12 -14.57 7.85
N TRP A 134 -6.62 -13.40 7.45
CA TRP A 134 -6.66 -12.98 6.07
C TRP A 134 -5.90 -11.68 5.84
N HIS A 135 -5.28 -11.59 4.66
CA HIS A 135 -4.59 -10.40 4.19
C HIS A 135 -5.57 -9.44 3.52
N ASN A 136 -5.91 -8.32 4.19
CA ASN A 136 -6.85 -7.32 3.67
C ASN A 136 -6.52 -6.85 2.25
N THR A 137 -5.24 -6.58 1.94
CA THR A 137 -4.82 -6.18 0.59
C THR A 137 -5.19 -7.22 -0.47
N ALA A 138 -5.10 -8.51 -0.14
CA ALA A 138 -5.48 -9.58 -1.06
C ALA A 138 -7.01 -9.66 -1.21
N THR A 139 -7.71 -9.67 -0.07
CA THR A 139 -9.16 -9.87 -0.04
C THR A 139 -9.91 -8.67 -0.64
N ALA A 140 -9.59 -7.45 -0.23
CA ALA A 140 -10.19 -6.22 -0.78
C ALA A 140 -9.59 -5.84 -2.14
N GLY A 141 -8.36 -6.27 -2.44
CA GLY A 141 -7.65 -5.88 -3.66
C GLY A 141 -8.38 -6.30 -4.93
N GLY A 142 -9.00 -7.49 -4.94
CA GLY A 142 -9.79 -7.93 -6.10
C GLY A 142 -10.92 -6.95 -6.46
N PHE A 143 -11.58 -6.38 -5.45
CA PHE A 143 -12.61 -5.36 -5.64
C PHE A 143 -12.02 -4.04 -6.15
N GLY A 144 -10.87 -3.61 -5.62
CA GLY A 144 -10.15 -2.42 -6.09
C GLY A 144 -9.74 -2.53 -7.56
N ALA A 145 -9.13 -3.66 -7.93
CA ALA A 145 -8.74 -3.95 -9.30
C ALA A 145 -9.96 -4.03 -10.23
N ALA A 146 -11.05 -4.68 -9.80
CA ALA A 146 -12.30 -4.72 -10.56
C ALA A 146 -12.91 -3.34 -10.78
N ALA A 147 -12.94 -2.48 -9.76
CA ALA A 147 -13.44 -1.11 -9.87
C ALA A 147 -12.60 -0.26 -10.82
N ALA A 148 -11.26 -0.34 -10.71
CA ALA A 148 -10.35 0.37 -11.61
C ALA A 148 -10.53 -0.11 -13.06
N ALA A 149 -10.49 -1.41 -13.30
CA ALA A 149 -10.65 -1.98 -14.63
C ALA A 149 -12.04 -1.70 -15.24
N ALA A 150 -13.12 -1.83 -14.46
CA ALA A 150 -14.47 -1.50 -14.91
C ALA A 150 -14.59 -0.03 -15.30
N SER A 151 -13.97 0.89 -14.55
CA SER A 151 -13.90 2.30 -14.90
C SER A 151 -13.19 2.54 -16.23
N ARG A 152 -12.05 1.86 -16.47
CA ARG A 152 -11.30 1.96 -17.73
C ARG A 152 -12.08 1.45 -18.93
N LEU A 153 -12.85 0.38 -18.74
CA LEU A 153 -13.69 -0.23 -19.76
C LEU A 153 -14.99 0.55 -20.02
N GLY A 154 -15.26 1.63 -19.28
CA GLY A 154 -16.49 2.41 -19.42
C GLY A 154 -17.73 1.65 -18.94
N ALA A 155 -17.59 0.77 -17.95
CA ALA A 155 -18.67 -0.03 -17.40
C ALA A 155 -19.82 0.81 -16.83
N ASP A 156 -21.05 0.37 -17.04
CA ASP A 156 -22.21 0.91 -16.33
C ASP A 156 -22.29 0.40 -14.88
N ILE A 157 -23.33 0.80 -14.13
CA ILE A 157 -23.53 0.39 -12.74
C ILE A 157 -23.71 -1.13 -12.63
N GLY A 158 -24.51 -1.74 -13.51
CA GLY A 158 -24.79 -3.17 -13.46
C GLY A 158 -23.54 -4.00 -13.75
N GLN A 159 -22.75 -3.58 -14.74
CA GLN A 159 -21.46 -4.18 -15.06
C GLN A 159 -20.44 -3.99 -13.93
N THR A 160 -20.41 -2.82 -13.30
CA THR A 160 -19.56 -2.58 -12.12
C THR A 160 -19.95 -3.50 -10.95
N VAL A 161 -21.25 -3.65 -10.68
CA VAL A 161 -21.76 -4.58 -9.65
C VAL A 161 -21.40 -6.02 -9.98
N ALA A 162 -21.57 -6.45 -11.23
CA ALA A 162 -21.18 -7.79 -11.66
C ALA A 162 -19.67 -8.02 -11.51
N ALA A 163 -18.83 -7.06 -11.88
CA ALA A 163 -17.37 -7.14 -11.73
C ALA A 163 -16.96 -7.27 -10.25
N LEU A 164 -17.53 -6.45 -9.36
CA LEU A 164 -17.29 -6.52 -7.92
C LEU A 164 -17.76 -7.85 -7.33
N GLY A 165 -18.95 -8.32 -7.74
CA GLY A 165 -19.50 -9.60 -7.31
C GLY A 165 -18.64 -10.79 -7.76
N LEU A 166 -18.17 -10.78 -9.01
CA LEU A 166 -17.29 -11.81 -9.55
C LEU A 166 -15.96 -11.84 -8.80
N ALA A 167 -15.30 -10.69 -8.64
CA ALA A 167 -14.04 -10.59 -7.91
C ALA A 167 -14.18 -11.04 -6.45
N GLY A 168 -15.25 -10.62 -5.78
CA GLY A 168 -15.53 -10.99 -4.40
C GLY A 168 -15.82 -12.48 -4.19
N SER A 169 -16.36 -13.17 -5.20
CA SER A 169 -16.73 -14.59 -5.08
C SER A 169 -15.53 -15.53 -4.96
N VAL A 170 -14.34 -15.04 -5.31
CA VAL A 170 -13.06 -15.77 -5.24
C VAL A 170 -12.01 -15.00 -4.43
N ALA A 171 -12.44 -14.04 -3.61
CA ALA A 171 -11.54 -13.27 -2.76
C ALA A 171 -10.83 -14.19 -1.74
N GLY A 172 -9.56 -13.92 -1.46
CA GLY A 172 -8.78 -14.72 -0.52
C GLY A 172 -7.43 -14.11 -0.17
N GLY A 173 -6.54 -14.94 0.39
CA GLY A 173 -5.18 -14.55 0.81
C GLY A 173 -4.96 -14.77 2.31
N LEU A 174 -4.34 -15.90 2.67
CA LEU A 174 -4.12 -16.29 4.06
C LEU A 174 -2.81 -15.70 4.61
N TRP A 175 -2.80 -15.35 5.89
CA TRP A 175 -1.61 -14.83 6.56
C TRP A 175 -0.52 -15.86 6.84
N GLN A 176 -0.74 -17.15 6.58
CA GLN A 176 0.24 -18.22 6.79
C GLN A 176 1.63 -17.86 6.26
N MET A 177 1.69 -17.17 5.12
CA MET A 177 2.94 -16.71 4.51
C MET A 177 3.83 -15.83 5.41
N ARG A 178 3.30 -15.19 6.46
CA ARG A 178 4.11 -14.40 7.41
C ARG A 178 5.08 -15.24 8.22
N HIS A 179 4.85 -16.55 8.28
CA HIS A 179 5.65 -17.48 9.07
C HIS A 179 6.74 -18.17 8.24
N GLU A 180 6.87 -17.81 6.96
CA GLU A 180 7.73 -18.51 6.00
C GLU A 180 8.48 -17.51 5.09
N PRO A 181 9.73 -17.79 4.67
CA PRO A 181 10.47 -16.94 3.74
C PRO A 181 9.97 -17.15 2.30
N VAL A 182 8.76 -16.69 1.99
CA VAL A 182 8.07 -16.93 0.71
C VAL A 182 7.60 -15.64 0.05
N MET A 183 7.41 -15.69 -1.28
CA MET A 183 6.96 -14.55 -2.10
C MET A 183 5.42 -14.45 -2.19
N ALA A 184 4.69 -15.16 -1.31
CA ALA A 184 3.23 -15.22 -1.37
C ALA A 184 2.56 -13.86 -1.10
N LYS A 185 3.24 -12.93 -0.42
CA LYS A 185 2.76 -11.54 -0.30
C LYS A 185 2.67 -10.86 -1.65
N GLN A 186 3.66 -11.02 -2.53
CA GLN A 186 3.64 -10.46 -3.89
C GLN A 186 2.58 -11.16 -4.75
N TRP A 187 2.45 -12.49 -4.63
CA TRP A 187 1.39 -13.25 -5.30
C TRP A 187 -0.01 -12.74 -4.93
N HIS A 188 -0.27 -12.44 -3.66
CA HIS A 188 -1.55 -11.91 -3.22
C HIS A 188 -2.00 -10.67 -4.02
N LEU A 189 -1.07 -9.75 -4.28
CA LEU A 189 -1.35 -8.53 -5.02
C LEU A 189 -1.52 -8.82 -6.52
N ALA A 190 -0.57 -9.52 -7.13
CA ALA A 190 -0.64 -9.86 -8.55
C ALA A 190 -1.90 -10.67 -8.88
N HIS A 191 -2.26 -11.61 -8.00
CA HIS A 191 -3.50 -12.38 -8.11
C HIS A 191 -4.75 -11.51 -7.98
N ALA A 192 -4.78 -10.57 -7.02
CA ALA A 192 -5.89 -9.64 -6.87
C ALA A 192 -6.07 -8.76 -8.12
N VAL A 193 -4.97 -8.25 -8.68
CA VAL A 193 -4.96 -7.46 -9.93
C VAL A 193 -5.51 -8.28 -11.10
N ALA A 194 -4.99 -9.50 -11.30
CA ALA A 194 -5.42 -10.38 -12.39
C ALA A 194 -6.91 -10.76 -12.27
N THR A 195 -7.34 -11.17 -11.07
CA THR A 195 -8.72 -11.57 -10.79
C THR A 195 -9.71 -10.42 -10.98
N GLY A 196 -9.42 -9.23 -10.43
CA GLY A 196 -10.31 -8.08 -10.58
C GLY A 196 -10.39 -7.58 -12.03
N THR A 197 -9.25 -7.53 -12.71
CA THR A 197 -9.18 -7.16 -14.14
C THR A 197 -9.96 -8.12 -15.02
N ALA A 198 -9.82 -9.43 -14.80
CA ALA A 198 -10.59 -10.45 -15.50
C ALA A 198 -12.10 -10.32 -15.20
N ALA A 199 -12.48 -10.15 -13.93
CA ALA A 199 -13.87 -9.97 -13.51
C ALA A 199 -14.53 -8.79 -14.23
N ALA A 200 -13.83 -7.66 -14.36
CA ALA A 200 -14.33 -6.51 -15.11
C ALA A 200 -14.53 -6.83 -16.61
N ARG A 201 -13.56 -7.47 -17.27
CA ARG A 201 -13.69 -7.87 -18.68
C ARG A 201 -14.86 -8.84 -18.90
N TYR A 202 -15.06 -9.81 -18.01
CA TYR A 202 -16.18 -10.75 -18.11
C TYR A 202 -17.52 -10.07 -17.83
N ALA A 203 -17.59 -9.14 -16.87
CA ALA A 203 -18.78 -8.34 -16.65
C ALA A 203 -19.16 -7.50 -17.87
N MET A 204 -18.18 -6.90 -18.56
CA MET A 204 -18.40 -6.20 -19.83
C MET A 204 -18.99 -7.12 -20.91
N ALA A 205 -18.60 -8.40 -20.91
CA ALA A 205 -19.13 -9.43 -21.81
C ALA A 205 -20.49 -10.01 -21.36
N GLY A 206 -21.07 -9.53 -20.25
CA GLY A 206 -22.39 -9.94 -19.76
C GLY A 206 -22.38 -11.08 -18.73
N VAL A 207 -21.21 -11.51 -18.24
CA VAL A 207 -21.15 -12.45 -17.11
C VAL A 207 -21.61 -11.74 -15.84
N THR A 208 -22.55 -12.36 -15.11
CA THR A 208 -23.13 -11.79 -13.90
C THR A 208 -22.39 -12.26 -12.63
N GLY A 209 -22.41 -11.42 -11.59
CA GLY A 209 -21.81 -11.72 -10.29
C GLY A 209 -22.85 -11.66 -9.15
N PRO A 210 -22.59 -12.32 -8.00
CA PRO A 210 -23.47 -12.25 -6.84
C PRO A 210 -23.53 -10.84 -6.27
N ARG A 211 -24.69 -10.19 -6.34
CA ARG A 211 -24.82 -8.79 -5.87
C ARG A 211 -24.72 -8.63 -4.35
N TYR A 212 -24.98 -9.67 -3.55
CA TYR A 212 -24.86 -9.67 -2.09
C TYR A 212 -23.58 -10.39 -1.62
N VAL A 213 -22.49 -10.31 -2.40
CA VAL A 213 -21.25 -11.06 -2.13
C VAL A 213 -20.62 -10.72 -0.78
N LEU A 214 -20.89 -9.54 -0.21
CA LEU A 214 -20.33 -9.11 1.07
C LEU A 214 -21.21 -9.55 2.24
N GLU A 215 -22.47 -9.12 2.23
CA GLU A 215 -23.43 -9.18 3.34
C GLU A 215 -24.42 -10.35 3.27
N GLY A 216 -24.42 -11.12 2.17
CA GLY A 216 -25.30 -12.26 2.02
C GLY A 216 -25.05 -13.36 3.06
N PRO A 217 -25.97 -14.32 3.24
CA PRO A 217 -25.87 -15.37 4.25
C PRO A 217 -24.64 -16.30 4.06
N GLN A 218 -24.09 -16.34 2.85
CA GLN A 218 -22.84 -17.03 2.50
C GLN A 218 -21.83 -16.05 1.88
N GLY A 219 -21.97 -14.76 2.21
CA GLY A 219 -21.10 -13.69 1.76
C GLY A 219 -19.77 -13.66 2.51
N LEU A 220 -18.87 -12.83 2.03
CA LEU A 220 -17.52 -12.68 2.55
C LEU A 220 -17.52 -12.33 4.04
N PHE A 221 -18.37 -11.42 4.49
CA PHE A 221 -18.43 -11.02 5.90
C PHE A 221 -18.95 -12.15 6.79
N ALA A 222 -19.97 -12.89 6.34
CA ALA A 222 -20.46 -14.06 7.08
C ALA A 222 -19.37 -15.15 7.23
N ALA A 223 -18.49 -15.28 6.22
CA ALA A 223 -17.41 -16.26 6.24
C ALA A 223 -16.19 -15.84 7.09
N THR A 224 -15.92 -14.53 7.19
CA THR A 224 -14.61 -14.05 7.68
C THR A 224 -14.67 -13.09 8.85
N CYS A 225 -15.81 -12.44 9.10
CA CYS A 225 -15.99 -11.46 10.17
C CYS A 225 -16.84 -12.03 11.32
N ALA A 226 -16.73 -11.41 12.49
CA ALA A 226 -17.65 -11.59 13.62
C ALA A 226 -18.72 -10.50 13.61
N ALA A 227 -18.31 -9.25 13.39
CA ALA A 227 -19.17 -8.08 13.31
C ALA A 227 -18.54 -7.10 12.30
N PRO A 228 -18.87 -7.23 10.99
CA PRO A 228 -18.34 -6.32 9.98
C PRO A 228 -18.77 -4.88 10.28
N GLY A 229 -17.92 -3.92 9.93
CA GLY A 229 -18.22 -2.50 10.04
C GLY A 229 -19.33 -2.06 9.08
N GLU A 230 -19.85 -0.85 9.29
CA GLU A 230 -20.82 -0.21 8.40
C GLU A 230 -20.14 0.37 7.16
N ILE A 231 -20.84 0.40 6.03
CA ILE A 231 -20.32 1.04 4.82
C ILE A 231 -20.39 2.57 4.98
N VAL A 232 -19.24 3.23 4.82
CA VAL A 232 -19.12 4.69 4.89
C VAL A 232 -18.70 5.22 3.51
N LEU A 233 -19.63 5.93 2.87
CA LEU A 233 -19.47 6.55 1.55
C LEU A 233 -19.38 8.07 1.73
N ALA A 234 -18.16 8.58 1.92
CA ALA A 234 -17.90 9.99 2.14
C ALA A 234 -17.75 10.76 0.81
N ASP A 235 -17.98 12.08 0.84
CA ASP A 235 -17.77 12.95 -0.32
C ASP A 235 -16.29 13.13 -0.68
N ALA A 236 -15.37 13.00 0.29
CA ALA A 236 -13.95 12.97 0.02
C ALA A 236 -13.55 11.64 -0.65
N TRP A 237 -12.55 11.67 -1.54
CA TRP A 237 -11.99 10.45 -2.11
C TRP A 237 -10.93 9.88 -1.18
N ARG A 238 -11.02 8.58 -0.89
CA ARG A 238 -10.19 7.91 0.13
C ARG A 238 -8.71 7.82 -0.23
N ILE A 239 -8.32 8.09 -1.49
CA ILE A 239 -6.90 8.23 -1.85
C ILE A 239 -6.20 9.33 -1.03
N GLY A 240 -6.92 10.36 -0.57
CA GLY A 240 -6.38 11.39 0.31
C GLY A 240 -6.16 10.95 1.77
N GLU A 241 -6.64 9.76 2.14
CA GLU A 241 -6.48 9.16 3.47
C GLU A 241 -5.29 8.18 3.53
N VAL A 242 -4.58 8.01 2.40
CA VAL A 242 -3.53 7.01 2.25
C VAL A 242 -2.17 7.59 2.62
N SER A 243 -1.44 6.85 3.45
CA SER A 243 -0.13 7.26 3.94
C SER A 243 1.00 6.84 3.00
N PHE A 244 1.96 7.73 2.78
CA PHE A 244 3.24 7.39 2.14
C PHE A 244 4.24 6.84 3.15
N LYS A 245 4.95 5.75 2.83
CA LYS A 245 6.00 5.18 3.68
C LYS A 245 7.38 5.75 3.29
N PRO A 246 7.95 6.72 4.02
CA PRO A 246 9.26 7.28 3.70
C PRO A 246 10.41 6.29 3.95
N TRP A 247 10.22 5.33 4.88
CA TRP A 247 11.27 4.42 5.33
C TRP A 247 11.01 2.97 4.90
N GLY A 248 12.09 2.26 4.55
CA GLY A 248 12.11 0.84 4.16
C GLY A 248 11.80 -0.17 5.26
N ALA A 249 10.92 0.19 6.20
CA ALA A 249 10.53 -0.62 7.35
C ALA A 249 9.01 -0.81 7.43
N CYS A 250 8.57 -1.76 8.24
CA CYS A 250 7.15 -1.93 8.59
C CYS A 250 6.57 -0.60 9.12
N ARG A 251 5.32 -0.27 8.76
CA ARG A 251 4.69 1.01 9.15
C ARG A 251 4.71 1.24 10.66
N HIS A 252 4.62 0.17 11.46
CA HIS A 252 4.70 0.20 12.91
C HIS A 252 6.03 0.74 13.48
N ALA A 253 7.11 0.68 12.71
CA ALA A 253 8.42 1.22 13.12
C ALA A 253 8.61 2.70 12.79
N HIS A 254 7.76 3.28 11.92
CA HIS A 254 7.92 4.65 11.44
C HIS A 254 7.83 5.72 12.54
N PRO A 255 6.89 5.66 13.51
CA PRO A 255 6.88 6.68 14.58
C PRO A 255 8.14 6.64 15.45
N ALA A 256 8.73 5.46 15.64
CA ALA A 256 10.00 5.31 16.36
C ALA A 256 11.16 5.94 15.58
N ILE A 257 11.22 5.73 14.26
CA ILE A 257 12.21 6.37 13.37
C ILE A 257 12.09 7.88 13.44
N ASP A 258 10.86 8.41 13.31
CA ASP A 258 10.63 9.85 13.28
C ASP A 258 11.01 10.51 14.61
N ALA A 259 10.60 9.91 15.74
CA ALA A 259 10.93 10.43 17.06
C ALA A 259 12.46 10.37 17.30
N ALA A 260 13.13 9.30 16.86
CA ALA A 260 14.58 9.19 16.92
C ALA A 260 15.28 10.25 16.06
N LEU A 261 14.78 10.54 14.86
CA LEU A 261 15.37 11.56 13.98
C LEU A 261 15.28 12.95 14.60
N LEU A 262 14.15 13.29 15.23
CA LEU A 262 13.98 14.55 15.96
C LEU A 262 14.94 14.64 17.15
N LEU A 263 14.99 13.62 18.00
CA LEU A 263 15.87 13.60 19.16
C LEU A 263 17.35 13.65 18.75
N LYS A 264 17.72 13.02 17.63
CA LYS A 264 19.08 13.11 17.08
C LYS A 264 19.41 14.51 16.57
N ALA A 265 18.47 15.19 15.91
CA ALA A 265 18.66 16.55 15.43
C ALA A 265 18.91 17.54 16.60
N GLU A 266 18.35 17.25 17.78
CA GLU A 266 18.61 17.97 19.03
C GLU A 266 19.94 17.61 19.70
N GLY A 267 20.68 16.64 19.16
CA GLY A 267 21.91 16.11 19.73
C GLY A 267 21.69 15.17 20.93
N GLY A 268 20.45 14.75 21.17
CA GLY A 268 20.07 13.99 22.36
C GLY A 268 20.14 12.48 22.21
N LEU A 269 20.12 11.93 20.98
CA LEU A 269 19.98 10.48 20.76
C LEU A 269 21.32 9.74 20.96
N SER A 270 21.47 9.12 22.13
CA SER A 270 22.58 8.19 22.44
C SER A 270 22.12 7.09 23.40
N GLY A 271 22.67 5.88 23.26
CA GLY A 271 22.35 4.74 24.12
C GLY A 271 22.71 4.98 25.60
N PRO A 272 21.97 4.38 26.56
CA PRO A 272 20.80 3.51 26.38
C PRO A 272 19.52 4.29 25.98
N VAL A 273 18.64 3.63 25.21
CA VAL A 273 17.38 4.18 24.72
C VAL A 273 16.20 3.33 25.19
N THR A 274 15.16 3.99 25.68
CA THR A 274 13.84 3.38 25.93
C THR A 274 12.86 3.91 24.91
N LEU A 275 12.18 3.02 24.21
CA LEU A 275 11.11 3.33 23.27
C LEU A 275 9.78 2.80 23.80
N ALA A 276 8.83 3.68 24.05
CA ALA A 276 7.45 3.30 24.37
C ALA A 276 6.55 3.48 23.14
N THR A 277 5.72 2.48 22.83
CA THR A 277 4.76 2.52 21.69
C THR A 277 3.57 1.59 21.94
N TYR A 278 2.65 1.47 20.99
CA TYR A 278 1.41 0.70 21.12
C TYR A 278 1.63 -0.82 20.96
N ARG A 279 0.74 -1.62 21.54
CA ARG A 279 0.83 -3.09 21.60
C ARG A 279 1.11 -3.77 20.26
N ASP A 280 0.37 -3.42 19.21
CA ASP A 280 0.52 -4.03 17.89
C ASP A 280 1.93 -3.81 17.30
N ALA A 281 2.55 -2.65 17.57
CA ALA A 281 3.92 -2.40 17.14
C ALA A 281 4.91 -3.37 17.78
N LEU A 282 4.71 -3.75 19.06
CA LEU A 282 5.52 -4.79 19.71
C LEU A 282 5.24 -6.15 19.07
N VAL A 283 3.97 -6.52 18.92
CA VAL A 283 3.57 -7.82 18.34
C VAL A 283 4.19 -8.03 16.96
N PHE A 284 4.26 -6.99 16.13
CA PHE A 284 4.78 -7.13 14.77
C PHE A 284 6.28 -6.85 14.66
N CYS A 285 6.81 -5.91 15.43
CA CYS A 285 8.13 -5.32 15.19
C CYS A 285 9.12 -5.32 16.37
N ASP A 286 8.78 -5.96 17.50
CA ASP A 286 9.75 -6.24 18.56
C ASP A 286 10.66 -7.42 18.13
N ARG A 287 11.75 -7.09 17.43
CA ARG A 287 12.70 -8.07 16.89
C ARG A 287 14.13 -7.60 17.18
N PRO A 288 14.68 -7.83 18.37
CA PRO A 288 15.98 -7.28 18.75
C PRO A 288 17.18 -7.95 18.03
N THR A 289 16.99 -9.13 17.45
CA THR A 289 18.06 -9.93 16.83
C THR A 289 17.72 -10.35 15.39
N PRO A 290 17.43 -9.40 14.48
CA PRO A 290 17.13 -9.73 13.09
C PRO A 290 18.35 -10.34 12.42
N ARG A 291 18.13 -11.36 11.59
CA ARG A 291 19.17 -12.09 10.84
C ARG A 291 19.02 -11.95 9.33
N THR A 292 17.86 -11.51 8.88
CA THR A 292 17.53 -11.34 7.47
C THR A 292 17.11 -9.90 7.20
N VAL A 293 17.20 -9.47 5.95
CA VAL A 293 16.68 -8.17 5.50
C VAL A 293 15.22 -8.01 5.92
N GLN A 294 14.39 -9.04 5.71
CA GLN A 294 12.98 -9.00 6.09
C GLN A 294 12.79 -8.82 7.61
N GLU A 295 13.54 -9.54 8.44
CA GLU A 295 13.46 -9.37 9.89
C GLU A 295 13.92 -7.98 10.34
N ALA A 296 14.95 -7.42 9.69
CA ALA A 296 15.48 -6.09 9.98
C ALA A 296 14.45 -4.98 9.68
N LYS A 297 13.70 -5.11 8.58
CA LYS A 297 12.58 -4.20 8.24
C LYS A 297 11.43 -4.25 9.25
N PHE A 298 11.34 -5.31 10.04
CA PHE A 298 10.38 -5.50 11.13
C PHE A 298 11.07 -5.43 12.50
N SER A 299 12.20 -4.75 12.62
CA SER A 299 12.90 -4.55 13.89
C SER A 299 12.91 -3.07 14.24
N ILE A 300 12.09 -2.70 15.23
CA ILE A 300 12.07 -1.33 15.76
C ILE A 300 13.44 -0.96 16.35
N GLN A 301 14.08 -1.89 17.06
CA GLN A 301 15.40 -1.66 17.64
C GLN A 301 16.46 -1.38 16.58
N HIS A 302 16.43 -2.15 15.48
CA HIS A 302 17.35 -1.92 14.38
C HIS A 302 17.11 -0.56 13.71
N ALA A 303 15.86 -0.19 13.48
CA ALA A 303 15.50 1.10 12.91
C ALA A 303 16.00 2.28 13.77
N VAL A 304 15.85 2.20 15.10
CA VAL A 304 16.38 3.22 16.02
C VAL A 304 17.92 3.21 16.03
N ALA A 305 18.56 2.05 15.96
CA ALA A 305 20.02 1.94 15.88
C ALA A 305 20.60 2.56 14.59
N ILE A 306 19.91 2.41 13.45
CA ILE A 306 20.26 3.10 12.20
C ILE A 306 20.23 4.62 12.44
N VAL A 307 19.18 5.13 13.06
CA VAL A 307 19.09 6.56 13.34
C VAL A 307 20.20 7.01 14.27
N MET A 308 20.44 6.28 15.36
CA MET A 308 21.48 6.59 16.33
C MET A 308 22.88 6.67 15.70
N GLU A 309 23.26 5.72 14.84
CA GLU A 309 24.60 5.65 14.26
C GLU A 309 24.75 6.44 12.95
N ARG A 310 23.75 6.38 12.08
CA ARG A 310 23.85 6.82 10.67
C ARG A 310 22.92 7.98 10.30
N GLY A 311 21.89 8.24 11.11
CA GLY A 311 20.92 9.31 10.85
C GLY A 311 19.76 8.84 9.98
N ILE A 312 19.49 9.51 8.86
CA ILE A 312 18.33 9.19 8.01
C ILE A 312 18.46 7.75 7.48
N PRO A 313 17.51 6.84 7.78
CA PRO A 313 17.59 5.45 7.31
C PRO A 313 17.58 5.35 5.79
N ARG A 314 18.45 4.49 5.26
CA ARG A 314 18.55 4.14 3.83
C ARG A 314 18.28 2.66 3.62
N LEU A 315 18.00 2.24 2.38
CA LEU A 315 17.77 0.83 2.06
C LEU A 315 18.96 -0.07 2.41
N GLN A 316 20.19 0.42 2.19
CA GLN A 316 21.44 -0.28 2.52
C GLN A 316 21.58 -0.57 4.02
N ASP A 317 20.91 0.20 4.87
CA ASP A 317 21.02 0.05 6.31
C ASP A 317 20.29 -1.20 6.84
N PHE A 318 19.45 -1.82 6.01
CA PHE A 318 18.74 -3.06 6.32
C PHE A 318 19.41 -4.31 5.72
N GLU A 319 20.54 -4.15 5.01
CA GLU A 319 21.29 -5.25 4.40
C GLU A 319 22.17 -6.00 5.42
N PRO A 320 22.56 -7.27 5.16
CA PRO A 320 23.27 -8.12 6.14
C PRO A 320 24.49 -7.47 6.81
N ASP A 321 25.30 -6.72 6.06
CA ASP A 321 26.49 -6.04 6.58
C ASP A 321 26.12 -4.96 7.60
N ALA A 322 25.04 -4.20 7.34
CA ALA A 322 24.54 -3.18 8.26
C ALA A 322 23.86 -3.80 9.49
N ILE A 323 23.10 -4.89 9.31
CA ILE A 323 22.50 -5.66 10.42
C ILE A 323 23.58 -6.10 11.42
N ALA A 324 24.70 -6.63 10.92
CA ALA A 324 25.83 -7.06 11.72
C ALA A 324 26.54 -5.87 12.39
N ALA A 325 26.86 -4.82 11.63
CA ALA A 325 27.57 -3.65 12.14
C ALA A 325 26.79 -2.87 13.23
N LEU A 326 25.46 -2.92 13.20
CA LEU A 326 24.59 -2.19 14.12
C LEU A 326 24.13 -3.04 15.32
N ALA A 327 24.76 -4.20 15.59
CA ALA A 327 24.35 -5.11 16.66
C ALA A 327 24.43 -4.49 18.06
N ASP A 328 25.53 -3.81 18.37
CA ASP A 328 25.75 -3.20 19.70
C ASP A 328 24.82 -2.02 19.94
N ALA A 329 24.69 -1.13 18.96
CA ALA A 329 23.75 -0.01 18.97
C ALA A 329 22.30 -0.48 19.17
N ARG A 330 21.91 -1.56 18.50
CA ARG A 330 20.59 -2.19 18.61
C ARG A 330 20.35 -2.80 19.99
N ALA A 331 21.37 -3.41 20.60
CA ALA A 331 21.28 -3.98 21.94
C ALA A 331 21.05 -2.90 23.02
N ALA A 332 21.35 -1.63 22.73
CA ALA A 332 21.09 -0.49 23.61
C ALA A 332 19.65 0.05 23.55
N VAL A 333 18.77 -0.53 22.71
CA VAL A 333 17.38 -0.08 22.54
C VAL A 333 16.41 -1.07 23.20
N SER A 334 15.67 -0.61 24.20
CA SER A 334 14.57 -1.35 24.82
C SER A 334 13.22 -0.86 24.31
N VAL A 335 12.27 -1.77 24.07
CA VAL A 335 10.92 -1.43 23.59
C VAL A 335 9.90 -1.85 24.65
N ILE A 336 8.99 -0.94 25.01
CA ILE A 336 7.94 -1.16 25.99
C ILE A 336 6.57 -0.71 25.44
N GLU A 337 5.51 -1.27 26.01
CA GLU A 337 4.15 -0.84 25.70
C GLU A 337 3.80 0.47 26.43
N ALA A 338 3.13 1.39 25.72
CA ALA A 338 2.57 2.62 26.26
C ALA A 338 1.03 2.54 26.20
N PRO A 339 0.32 2.42 27.34
CA PRO A 339 -1.14 2.25 27.35
C PRO A 339 -1.92 3.39 26.69
N ASP A 340 -1.42 4.62 26.79
CA ASP A 340 -1.97 5.80 26.12
C ASP A 340 -1.94 5.65 24.59
N MET A 341 -0.84 5.13 24.05
CA MET A 341 -0.69 4.89 22.61
C MET A 341 -1.46 3.65 22.14
N THR A 342 -1.49 2.57 22.94
CA THR A 342 -2.34 1.40 22.67
C THR A 342 -3.81 1.81 22.59
N GLY A 343 -4.28 2.70 23.47
CA GLY A 343 -5.66 3.21 23.45
C GLY A 343 -5.99 4.10 22.23
N ALA A 344 -4.98 4.70 21.59
CA ALA A 344 -5.15 5.55 20.41
C ALA A 344 -5.04 4.79 19.09
N TYR A 345 -4.44 3.60 19.08
CA TYR A 345 -4.38 2.72 17.91
C TYR A 345 -5.77 2.13 17.58
N PRO A 346 -6.18 2.04 16.30
CA PRO A 346 -5.42 2.33 15.08
C PRO A 346 -5.58 3.76 14.54
N ALA A 347 -6.23 4.67 15.27
CA ALA A 347 -6.41 6.05 14.81
C ALA A 347 -5.07 6.82 14.75
N HIS A 348 -4.16 6.55 15.69
CA HIS A 348 -2.85 7.19 15.77
C HIS A 348 -1.73 6.17 15.93
N PHE A 349 -0.60 6.42 15.25
CA PHE A 349 0.59 5.58 15.27
C PHE A 349 1.69 6.36 16.01
N GLY A 350 1.69 6.24 17.34
CA GLY A 350 2.56 7.03 18.22
C GLY A 350 3.80 6.28 18.72
N ALA A 351 4.83 7.04 19.08
CA ALA A 351 5.99 6.55 19.80
C ALA A 351 6.60 7.64 20.70
N ARG A 352 7.19 7.21 21.81
CA ARG A 352 7.97 8.03 22.73
C ARG A 352 9.36 7.44 22.85
N ILE A 353 10.38 8.21 22.51
CA ILE A 353 11.78 7.81 22.61
C ILE A 353 12.46 8.62 23.71
N THR A 354 13.10 7.94 24.64
CA THR A 354 13.78 8.53 25.79
C THR A 354 15.23 8.06 25.80
N SER A 355 16.16 8.97 26.00
CA SER A 355 17.60 8.71 26.15
C SER A 355 18.20 9.66 27.18
N ALA A 356 19.50 9.53 27.47
CA ALA A 356 20.17 10.45 28.40
C ALA A 356 20.14 11.92 27.95
N GLY A 357 20.07 12.17 26.63
CA GLY A 357 20.07 13.51 26.07
C GLY A 357 18.69 14.17 25.94
N GLY A 358 17.60 13.44 26.21
CA GLY A 358 16.25 13.99 26.13
C GLY A 358 15.16 12.97 25.79
N GLU A 359 13.96 13.48 25.59
CA GLU A 359 12.77 12.72 25.23
C GLU A 359 11.98 13.41 24.11
N VAL A 360 11.52 12.63 23.14
CA VAL A 360 10.60 13.08 22.09
C VAL A 360 9.39 12.15 22.07
N THR A 361 8.18 12.73 22.03
CA THR A 361 6.92 12.00 21.83
C THR A 361 6.25 12.48 20.54
N LEU A 362 5.81 11.55 19.71
CA LEU A 362 4.98 11.79 18.53
C LEU A 362 3.68 10.99 18.62
N ILE A 363 2.58 11.62 18.21
CA ILE A 363 1.26 11.00 18.10
C ILE A 363 1.08 10.39 16.71
N ASP A 364 1.57 11.08 15.67
CA ASP A 364 1.44 10.70 14.27
C ASP A 364 2.79 10.61 13.57
N THR A 365 2.89 9.72 12.58
CA THR A 365 4.13 9.46 11.85
C THR A 365 4.12 10.12 10.46
N LEU A 366 5.29 10.51 9.97
CA LEU A 366 5.49 11.14 8.68
C LEU A 366 4.87 10.30 7.56
N GLY A 367 4.17 10.98 6.67
CA GLY A 367 3.43 10.37 5.58
C GLY A 367 1.98 10.07 5.91
N ASP A 368 1.55 10.10 7.17
CA ASP A 368 0.13 10.01 7.53
C ASP A 368 -0.65 11.27 7.13
N PRO A 369 -1.98 11.20 6.94
CA PRO A 369 -2.80 12.38 6.66
C PRO A 369 -2.62 13.52 7.68
N GLU A 370 -2.41 13.22 8.96
CA GLU A 370 -2.19 14.22 10.02
C GLU A 370 -0.76 14.81 10.00
N ARG A 371 0.19 14.10 9.40
CA ARG A 371 1.60 14.52 9.27
C ARG A 371 2.14 14.14 7.88
N PRO A 372 1.63 14.78 6.81
CA PRO A 372 1.82 14.29 5.45
C PRO A 372 3.27 14.41 4.99
N LEU A 373 3.68 13.47 4.14
CA LEU A 373 4.87 13.62 3.33
C LEU A 373 4.49 14.52 2.14
N ASP A 374 5.11 15.69 2.04
CA ASP A 374 4.80 16.63 0.97
C ASP A 374 5.25 16.10 -0.41
N GLY A 375 4.82 16.78 -1.48
CA GLY A 375 5.14 16.36 -2.84
C GLY A 375 6.65 16.29 -3.10
N ALA A 376 7.44 17.19 -2.50
CA ALA A 376 8.90 17.15 -2.60
C ALA A 376 9.48 15.89 -1.95
N GLY A 377 8.95 15.49 -0.79
CA GLY A 377 9.30 14.26 -0.09
C GLY A 377 8.95 13.00 -0.89
N VAL A 378 7.77 12.97 -1.53
CA VAL A 378 7.39 11.84 -2.41
C VAL A 378 8.32 11.75 -3.62
N ILE A 379 8.66 12.87 -4.25
CA ILE A 379 9.61 12.93 -5.38
C ILE A 379 11.00 12.46 -4.95
N ALA A 380 11.48 12.93 -3.79
CA ALA A 380 12.78 12.54 -3.25
C ALA A 380 12.83 11.03 -2.95
N LYS A 381 11.78 10.49 -2.33
CA LYS A 381 11.61 9.05 -2.10
C LYS A 381 11.65 8.27 -3.41
N ALA A 382 10.85 8.66 -4.42
CA ALA A 382 10.82 7.96 -5.69
C ALA A 382 12.18 7.97 -6.39
N ARG A 383 12.89 9.11 -6.37
CA ARG A 383 14.26 9.24 -6.88
C ARG A 383 15.23 8.29 -6.18
N GLU A 384 15.18 8.21 -4.85
CA GLU A 384 16.02 7.30 -4.06
C GLU A 384 15.74 5.83 -4.40
N LEU A 385 14.47 5.45 -4.53
CA LEU A 385 14.07 4.10 -4.90
C LEU A 385 14.50 3.72 -6.33
N MET A 386 14.33 4.63 -7.29
CA MET A 386 14.76 4.39 -8.67
C MET A 386 16.28 4.29 -8.78
N ALA A 387 17.03 5.14 -8.06
CA ALA A 387 18.48 5.06 -7.99
C ALA A 387 18.95 3.76 -7.33
N TRP A 388 18.26 3.30 -6.28
CA TRP A 388 18.50 1.99 -5.67
C TRP A 388 18.28 0.84 -6.66
N GLY A 389 17.26 0.95 -7.51
CA GLY A 389 17.02 0.04 -8.62
C GLY A 389 18.09 0.09 -9.72
N GLY A 390 19.05 1.02 -9.67
CA GLY A 390 20.10 1.20 -10.67
C GLY A 390 19.64 1.95 -11.93
N ILE A 391 18.60 2.77 -11.83
CA ILE A 391 18.19 3.69 -12.90
C ILE A 391 19.11 4.91 -12.87
N ASP A 392 19.59 5.34 -14.04
CA ASP A 392 20.45 6.51 -14.16
C ASP A 392 19.68 7.83 -13.91
N ALA A 393 20.38 8.86 -13.46
CA ALA A 393 19.76 10.12 -13.07
C ALA A 393 18.90 10.78 -14.17
N GLY A 394 19.31 10.65 -15.45
CA GLY A 394 18.55 11.21 -16.57
C GLY A 394 17.22 10.49 -16.78
N ALA A 395 17.23 9.15 -16.76
CA ALA A 395 16.00 8.36 -16.85
C ALA A 395 15.10 8.52 -15.60
N ILE A 396 15.65 8.81 -14.43
CA ILE A 396 14.86 9.15 -13.24
C ILE A 396 14.09 10.47 -13.44
N ASP A 397 14.76 11.52 -13.92
CA ASP A 397 14.12 12.81 -14.17
C ASP A 397 13.02 12.68 -15.25
N GLU A 398 13.27 11.87 -16.29
CA GLU A 398 12.28 11.50 -17.30
C GLU A 398 11.04 10.83 -16.68
N ALA A 399 11.25 9.79 -15.85
CA ALA A 399 10.17 9.04 -15.22
C ALA A 399 9.31 9.90 -14.27
N ILE A 400 9.94 10.80 -13.52
CA ILE A 400 9.25 11.77 -12.66
C ILE A 400 8.39 12.71 -13.51
N GLY A 401 8.94 13.24 -14.61
CA GLY A 401 8.20 14.09 -15.54
C GLY A 401 6.99 13.38 -16.15
N ILE A 402 7.15 12.14 -16.62
CA ILE A 402 6.06 11.34 -17.17
C ILE A 402 4.96 11.12 -16.11
N ALA A 403 5.32 10.76 -14.88
CA ALA A 403 4.34 10.49 -13.81
C ALA A 403 3.58 11.75 -13.37
N LEU A 404 4.24 12.92 -13.32
CA LEU A 404 3.65 14.16 -12.81
C LEU A 404 3.00 15.04 -13.87
N GLU A 405 3.46 14.96 -15.13
CA GLU A 405 3.05 15.89 -16.20
C GLU A 405 2.65 15.17 -17.50
N GLY A 406 2.98 13.89 -17.65
CA GLY A 406 2.67 13.09 -18.84
C GLY A 406 1.17 12.90 -19.06
N ASN A 407 0.78 12.58 -20.29
CA ASN A 407 -0.64 12.47 -20.69
C ASN A 407 -1.02 11.12 -21.29
N ARG A 408 -0.07 10.20 -21.46
CA ARG A 408 -0.31 8.90 -22.11
C ARG A 408 0.00 7.76 -21.15
N VAL A 409 -0.84 6.74 -21.14
CA VAL A 409 -0.57 5.49 -20.44
C VAL A 409 0.65 4.78 -21.06
N SER A 410 0.82 4.88 -22.39
CA SER A 410 1.93 4.26 -23.11
C SER A 410 3.31 4.68 -22.58
N ASP A 411 3.46 5.95 -22.19
CA ASP A 411 4.73 6.45 -21.66
C ASP A 411 5.11 5.75 -20.34
N ILE A 412 4.11 5.41 -19.53
CA ILE A 412 4.29 4.65 -18.28
C ILE A 412 4.58 3.18 -18.59
N THR A 413 3.87 2.57 -19.54
CA THR A 413 4.11 1.16 -19.89
C THR A 413 5.47 0.95 -20.54
N ASP A 414 5.94 1.91 -21.35
CA ASP A 414 7.27 1.90 -21.97
C ASP A 414 8.38 2.08 -20.92
N LEU A 415 8.15 2.88 -19.87
CA LEU A 415 9.04 2.94 -18.71
C LEU A 415 9.15 1.57 -18.04
N LEU A 416 8.01 0.94 -17.76
CA LEU A 416 7.98 -0.38 -17.12
C LEU A 416 8.66 -1.46 -17.97
N ASP A 417 8.48 -1.44 -19.29
CA ASP A 417 9.12 -2.37 -20.23
C ASP A 417 10.64 -2.21 -20.27
N ARG A 418 11.15 -0.96 -20.22
CA ARG A 418 12.59 -0.70 -20.08
C ARG A 418 13.16 -1.20 -18.75
N TRP A 419 12.35 -1.26 -17.70
CA TRP A 419 12.81 -1.60 -16.35
C TRP A 419 12.78 -3.11 -16.05
N LEU A 420 11.81 -3.86 -16.58
CA LEU A 420 11.41 -5.20 -16.12
C LEU A 420 11.53 -6.29 -17.19
#